data_AF-J3NDM5-F1
#
_entry.id   AF-J3NDM5-F1
#
_cell.length_a   1.000
_cell.length_b   1.000
_cell.length_c   1.000
_cell.angle_alpha   90.00
_cell.angle_beta   90.00
_cell.angle_gamma   90.00
#
_symmetry.space_group_name_H-M   'P 1'
#
loop_
_entity.id
_entity.type
_entity.pdbx_description
1 polymer ?
#
loop_
_entity_poly.entity_id
_entity_poly.type
_entity_poly.pdbx_seq_one_letter_code
_entity_poly.pdbx_strand_id
1 'polypeptide(L)'
;MAPLASPVPRLDASVVDPATVAYLRDLVGALQGKCFHLACENQLTGAATDDLFRLRPEPTLLHGVPAVVASAIKTLEGLLRKCASQALIAYARHEVRLKRSLHEEKLAAAMADLESLDEVVVDQYDVFRATRAQVQAARHAKQRILHQIAAVVDSPDGSVEALASLLPRLGRAHETEAELEMSLWRTIHNFDILAWHTEIAKARVEAAEAALQVYPVLPDYWPDADAQLVRDAAARFEESEGVLRRFMAP
;
A
#
# COMPACT_ATOMS: atom_id res chain seq x y z
N MET A 1 -17.79 36.91 14.16
CA MET A 1 -16.68 37.88 14.09
C MET A 1 -15.53 37.32 14.91
N ALA A 2 -14.44 36.89 14.27
CA ALA A 2 -13.22 36.51 14.98
C ALA A 2 -12.57 37.76 15.60
N PRO A 3 -11.93 37.67 16.78
CA PRO A 3 -11.26 38.83 17.36
C PRO A 3 -10.11 39.24 16.44
N LEU A 4 -9.96 40.55 16.22
CA LEU A 4 -8.79 41.11 15.53
C LEU A 4 -7.53 40.68 16.29
N ALA A 5 -6.72 39.83 15.68
CA ALA A 5 -5.44 39.43 16.23
C ALA A 5 -4.65 40.71 16.56
N SER A 6 -4.24 40.87 17.81
CA SER A 6 -3.41 41.98 18.25
C SER A 6 -2.23 42.15 17.29
N PRO A 7 -1.92 43.38 16.85
CA PRO A 7 -0.85 43.59 15.89
C PRO A 7 0.47 43.06 16.46
N VAL A 8 1.09 42.11 15.77
CA VAL A 8 2.42 41.60 16.12
C VAL A 8 3.42 42.72 15.83
N PRO A 9 4.15 43.24 16.84
CA PRO A 9 5.16 44.27 16.62
C PRO A 9 6.24 43.74 15.67
N ARG A 10 6.94 44.61 14.94
CA ARG A 10 8.13 44.20 14.20
C ARG A 10 9.34 44.16 15.13
N LEU A 11 10.34 43.34 14.79
CA LEU A 11 11.59 43.25 15.53
C LEU A 11 12.29 44.62 15.58
N ASP A 12 12.55 45.11 16.79
CA ASP A 12 13.47 46.21 17.06
C ASP A 12 14.78 45.65 17.62
N ALA A 13 15.80 45.60 16.77
CA ALA A 13 17.12 45.04 17.12
C ALA A 13 17.88 45.89 18.15
N SER A 14 17.41 47.10 18.48
CA SER A 14 18.01 47.93 19.54
C SER A 14 17.57 47.54 20.94
N VAL A 15 16.46 46.79 21.06
CA VAL A 15 15.81 46.43 22.33
C VAL A 15 15.98 44.93 22.66
N VAL A 16 16.17 44.10 21.64
CA VAL A 16 16.31 42.63 21.78
C VAL A 16 17.78 42.23 21.73
N ASP A 17 18.18 41.35 22.65
CA ASP A 17 19.54 40.81 22.69
C ASP A 17 19.97 40.17 21.33
N PRO A 18 21.19 40.44 20.83
CA PRO A 18 21.64 39.89 19.54
C PRO A 18 21.62 38.36 19.44
N ALA A 19 21.88 37.64 20.54
CA ALA A 19 21.83 36.18 20.54
C ALA A 19 20.38 35.68 20.40
N THR A 20 19.43 36.37 21.01
CA THR A 20 17.99 36.11 20.84
C THR A 20 17.55 36.37 19.40
N VAL A 21 18.02 37.45 18.77
CA VAL A 21 17.74 37.72 17.34
C VAL A 21 18.30 36.62 16.44
N ALA A 22 19.53 36.14 16.70
CA ALA A 22 20.14 35.05 15.95
C ALA A 22 19.32 33.75 16.09
N TYR A 23 18.98 33.37 17.33
CA TYR A 23 18.13 32.21 17.61
C TYR A 23 16.77 32.29 16.88
N LEU A 24 16.11 33.45 16.91
CA LEU A 24 14.82 33.62 16.23
C LEU A 24 14.94 33.51 14.71
N ARG A 25 16.05 34.00 14.13
CA ARG A 25 16.33 33.87 12.71
C ARG A 25 16.54 32.41 12.33
N ASP A 26 17.31 31.67 13.12
CA ASP A 26 17.56 30.25 12.90
C ASP A 26 16.28 29.43 13.04
N LEU A 27 15.47 29.70 14.07
CA LEU A 27 14.18 29.06 14.29
C LEU A 27 13.21 29.32 13.13
N VAL A 28 13.07 30.57 12.70
CA VAL A 28 12.21 30.93 11.56
C VAL A 28 12.73 30.29 10.28
N GLY A 29 14.04 30.33 10.03
CA GLY A 29 14.64 29.70 8.86
C GLY A 29 14.45 28.18 8.84
N ALA A 30 14.58 27.52 9.98
CA ALA A 30 14.38 26.08 10.11
C ALA A 30 12.92 25.65 9.93
N LEU A 31 11.95 26.52 10.24
CA LEU A 31 10.52 26.29 10.06
C LEU A 31 9.99 26.78 8.70
N GLN A 32 10.77 27.59 7.97
CA GLN A 32 10.33 28.23 6.75
C GLN A 32 9.85 27.21 5.70
N GLY A 33 8.59 27.37 5.27
CA GLY A 33 7.97 26.53 4.24
C GLY A 33 7.58 25.13 4.72
N LYS A 34 7.70 24.83 6.02
CA LYS A 34 7.31 23.54 6.59
C LYS A 34 5.93 23.61 7.21
N CYS A 35 5.08 22.65 6.89
CA CYS A 35 3.87 22.39 7.67
C CYS A 35 4.21 21.62 8.94
N PHE A 36 3.26 21.51 9.87
CA PHE A 36 3.44 20.81 11.14
C PHE A 36 3.96 19.37 10.96
N HIS A 37 3.43 18.63 9.99
CA HIS A 37 3.86 17.28 9.64
C HIS A 37 5.36 17.21 9.32
N LEU A 38 5.85 18.05 8.40
CA LEU A 38 7.26 18.11 8.03
C LEU A 38 8.15 18.58 9.19
N ALA A 39 7.65 19.46 10.06
CA ALA A 39 8.37 19.88 11.26
C ALA A 39 8.53 18.71 12.26
N CYS A 40 7.48 17.92 12.46
CA CYS A 40 7.50 16.72 13.29
C CYS A 40 8.44 15.65 12.74
N GLU A 41 8.38 15.35 11.42
CA GLU A 41 9.26 14.36 10.79
C GLU A 41 10.74 14.72 10.97
N ASN A 42 11.10 15.99 10.79
CA ASN A 42 12.47 16.45 11.02
C ASN A 42 12.91 16.27 12.48
N GLN A 43 11.99 16.47 13.44
CA GLN A 43 12.28 16.24 14.86
C GLN A 43 12.40 14.75 15.20
N LEU A 44 11.64 13.89 14.54
CA LEU A 44 11.68 12.44 14.78
C LEU A 44 12.86 11.74 14.11
N THR A 45 13.28 12.20 12.93
CA THR A 45 14.35 11.55 12.15
C THR A 45 15.75 12.10 12.44
N GLY A 46 15.87 13.36 12.86
CA GLY A 46 17.17 13.97 13.18
C GLY A 46 17.81 13.39 14.45
N ALA A 47 19.13 13.58 14.60
CA ALA A 47 19.85 13.19 15.80
C ALA A 47 19.37 14.00 17.03
N ALA A 48 19.66 13.53 18.25
CA ALA A 48 19.31 14.28 19.47
C ALA A 48 19.95 15.69 19.51
N THR A 49 21.07 15.86 18.80
CA THR A 49 21.77 17.15 18.64
C THR A 49 21.00 18.15 17.78
N ASP A 50 20.01 17.68 17.02
CA ASP A 50 19.25 18.43 16.01
C ASP A 50 17.88 18.87 16.57
N ASP A 51 17.70 18.83 17.89
CA ASP A 51 16.54 19.44 18.54
C ASP A 51 16.53 20.95 18.26
N LEU A 52 15.44 21.40 17.64
CA LEU A 52 15.24 22.79 17.21
C LEU A 52 15.35 23.78 18.37
N PHE A 53 15.08 23.32 19.60
CA PHE A 53 15.06 24.16 20.80
C PHE A 53 16.29 23.95 21.69
N ARG A 54 17.30 23.20 21.23
CA ARG A 54 18.51 22.91 22.02
C ARG A 54 19.28 24.18 22.40
N LEU A 55 19.33 25.16 21.51
CA LEU A 55 20.05 26.43 21.69
C LEU A 55 19.14 27.55 22.20
N ARG A 56 18.01 27.22 22.81
CA ARG A 56 17.09 28.22 23.35
C ARG A 56 17.83 29.13 24.34
N PRO A 57 17.80 30.47 24.14
CA PRO A 57 18.40 31.41 25.08
C PRO A 57 17.78 31.31 26.47
N GLU A 58 18.57 31.60 27.50
CA GLU A 58 18.07 31.66 28.87
C GLU A 58 16.92 32.68 29.01
N PRO A 59 15.99 32.51 29.96
CA PRO A 59 14.83 33.40 30.11
C PRO A 59 15.20 34.88 30.30
N THR A 60 16.37 35.14 30.87
CA THR A 60 16.98 36.45 31.08
C THR A 60 17.34 37.17 29.77
N LEU A 61 17.65 36.42 28.70
CA LEU A 61 18.01 36.94 27.38
C LEU A 61 16.80 37.21 26.47
N LEU A 62 15.59 36.83 26.91
CA LEU A 62 14.33 37.17 26.23
C LEU A 62 13.80 38.57 26.62
N HIS A 63 14.60 39.35 27.34
CA HIS A 63 14.26 40.74 27.67
C HIS A 63 14.06 41.55 26.38
N GLY A 64 12.97 42.34 26.32
CA GLY A 64 12.60 43.09 25.11
C GLY A 64 11.77 42.34 24.07
N VAL A 65 11.61 41.01 24.18
CA VAL A 65 10.74 40.24 23.27
C VAL A 65 9.26 40.44 23.66
N PRO A 66 8.37 40.81 22.73
CA PRO A 66 6.94 40.94 23.01
C PRO A 66 6.34 39.64 23.56
N ALA A 67 5.43 39.75 24.53
CA ALA A 67 4.80 38.59 25.16
C ALA A 67 4.13 37.62 24.15
N VAL A 68 3.57 38.15 23.06
CA VAL A 68 2.96 37.36 21.97
C VAL A 68 3.99 36.48 21.27
N VAL A 69 5.20 36.99 21.02
CA VAL A 69 6.30 36.26 20.39
C VAL A 69 6.87 35.22 21.35
N ALA A 70 7.07 35.59 22.62
CA ALA A 70 7.51 34.65 23.66
C ALA A 70 6.52 33.48 23.84
N SER A 71 5.21 33.76 23.78
CA SER A 71 4.15 32.75 23.82
C SER A 71 4.18 31.82 22.60
N ALA A 72 4.41 32.37 21.41
CA ALA A 72 4.55 31.59 20.18
C ALA A 72 5.76 30.64 20.24
N ILE A 73 6.92 31.11 20.71
CA ILE A 73 8.11 30.26 20.91
C ILE A 73 7.80 29.12 21.89
N LYS A 74 7.20 29.45 23.04
CA LYS A 74 6.84 28.45 24.06
C LYS A 74 5.84 27.43 23.51
N THR A 75 4.91 27.86 22.66
CA THR A 75 3.96 26.97 21.99
C THR A 75 4.69 26.03 21.04
N LEU A 76 5.52 26.55 20.12
CA LEU A 76 6.29 25.74 19.18
C LEU A 76 7.19 24.73 19.89
N GLU A 77 7.86 25.15 20.95
CA GLU A 77 8.66 24.26 21.79
C GLU A 77 7.80 23.17 22.44
N GLY A 78 6.66 23.52 23.03
CA GLY A 78 5.73 22.53 23.58
C GLY A 78 5.20 21.53 22.55
N LEU A 79 5.14 21.91 21.27
CA LEU A 79 4.65 21.06 20.18
C LEU A 79 5.73 20.21 19.51
N LEU A 80 6.98 20.67 19.47
CA LEU A 80 8.04 20.08 18.64
C LEU A 80 9.27 19.62 19.43
N ARG A 81 9.40 19.97 20.71
CA ARG A 81 10.56 19.55 21.51
C ARG A 81 10.63 18.03 21.65
N LYS A 82 11.80 17.46 21.33
CA LYS A 82 12.04 16.02 21.40
C LYS A 82 11.79 15.48 22.81
N CYS A 83 11.23 14.28 22.90
CA CYS A 83 10.95 13.53 24.13
C CYS A 83 9.98 14.17 25.15
N ALA A 84 9.67 15.46 25.05
CA ALA A 84 8.82 16.18 25.98
C ALA A 84 7.44 16.53 25.41
N SER A 85 7.32 16.65 24.08
CA SER A 85 6.06 17.04 23.46
C SER A 85 5.08 15.87 23.36
N GLN A 86 3.92 16.02 24.02
CA GLN A 86 2.79 15.11 23.82
C GLN A 86 2.28 15.14 22.36
N ALA A 87 2.36 16.29 21.69
CA ALA A 87 1.95 16.41 20.29
C ALA A 87 2.86 15.63 19.35
N LEU A 88 4.18 15.70 19.56
CA LEU A 88 5.13 14.93 18.78
C LEU A 88 4.99 13.41 19.01
N ILE A 89 4.72 13.00 20.26
CA ILE A 89 4.48 11.59 20.59
C ILE A 89 3.16 11.09 19.95
N ALA A 90 2.08 11.87 20.07
CA ALA A 90 0.80 11.55 19.45
C ALA A 90 0.92 11.47 17.92
N TYR A 91 1.66 12.41 17.31
CA TYR A 91 1.97 12.42 15.89
C TYR A 91 2.73 11.15 15.47
N ALA A 92 3.79 10.75 16.20
CA ALA A 92 4.53 9.53 15.89
C ALA A 92 3.65 8.27 15.96
N ARG A 93 2.77 8.17 16.97
CA ARG A 93 1.79 7.08 17.06
C ARG A 93 0.79 7.10 15.91
N HIS A 94 0.26 8.29 15.57
CA HIS A 94 -0.67 8.46 14.46
C HIS A 94 -0.04 8.04 13.13
N GLU A 95 1.22 8.42 12.88
CA GLU A 95 1.96 8.04 11.69
C GLU A 95 2.16 6.52 11.58
N VAL A 96 2.50 5.86 12.70
CA VAL A 96 2.59 4.38 12.75
C VAL A 96 1.24 3.75 12.40
N ARG A 97 0.12 4.24 12.95
CA ARG A 97 -1.23 3.73 12.63
C ARG A 97 -1.57 3.93 11.15
N LEU A 98 -1.29 5.10 10.59
CA LEU A 98 -1.55 5.39 9.17
C LEU A 98 -0.73 4.47 8.25
N LYS A 99 0.58 4.34 8.50
CA LYS A 99 1.44 3.45 7.71
C LYS A 99 0.99 2.00 7.84
N ARG A 100 0.65 1.56 9.05
CA ARG A 100 0.14 0.22 9.30
C ARG A 100 -1.15 -0.04 8.52
N SER A 101 -2.14 0.85 8.61
CA SER A 101 -3.41 0.74 7.88
C SER A 101 -3.21 0.66 6.37
N LEU A 102 -2.32 1.47 5.79
CA LEU A 102 -1.95 1.37 4.38
C LEU A 102 -1.34 0.00 4.02
N HIS A 103 -0.55 -0.59 4.91
CA HIS A 103 0.02 -1.92 4.71
C HIS A 103 -1.00 -3.04 4.89
N GLU A 104 -1.98 -2.87 5.79
CA GLU A 104 -3.12 -3.79 5.94
C GLU A 104 -3.99 -3.79 4.68
N GLU A 105 -4.26 -2.63 4.07
CA GLU A 105 -4.96 -2.54 2.78
C GLU A 105 -4.19 -3.23 1.65
N LYS A 106 -2.87 -3.07 1.59
CA LYS A 106 -2.02 -3.76 0.60
C LYS A 106 -2.02 -5.27 0.78
N LEU A 107 -2.00 -5.74 2.04
CA LEU A 107 -2.11 -7.16 2.35
C LEU A 107 -3.47 -7.71 1.91
N ALA A 108 -4.56 -7.01 2.25
CA ALA A 108 -5.91 -7.38 1.84
C ALA A 108 -6.05 -7.47 0.32
N ALA A 109 -5.48 -6.50 -0.42
CA ALA A 109 -5.46 -6.54 -1.88
C ALA A 109 -4.67 -7.74 -2.43
N ALA A 110 -3.49 -8.04 -1.86
CA ALA A 110 -2.69 -9.19 -2.28
C ALA A 110 -3.39 -10.53 -1.99
N MET A 111 -4.11 -10.63 -0.86
CA MET A 111 -4.91 -11.80 -0.52
C MET A 111 -6.11 -11.96 -1.46
N ALA A 112 -6.79 -10.87 -1.81
CA ALA A 112 -7.90 -10.90 -2.77
C ALA A 112 -7.43 -11.32 -4.17
N ASP A 113 -6.25 -10.86 -4.62
CA ASP A 113 -5.64 -11.33 -5.88
C ASP A 113 -5.39 -12.85 -5.85
N LEU A 114 -4.91 -13.38 -4.72
CA LEU A 114 -4.67 -14.82 -4.55
C LEU A 114 -5.98 -15.62 -4.55
N GLU A 115 -7.03 -15.13 -3.89
CA GLU A 115 -8.36 -15.74 -3.89
C GLU A 115 -8.97 -15.76 -5.30
N SER A 116 -8.86 -14.66 -6.06
CA SER A 116 -9.30 -14.61 -7.45
C SER A 116 -8.56 -15.61 -8.35
N LEU A 117 -7.27 -15.86 -8.11
CA LEU A 117 -6.53 -16.89 -8.84
C LEU A 117 -7.00 -18.30 -8.47
N ASP A 118 -7.38 -18.55 -7.22
CA ASP A 118 -7.92 -19.84 -6.80
C ASP A 118 -9.23 -20.18 -7.55
N GLU A 119 -10.12 -19.20 -7.71
CA GLU A 119 -11.34 -19.34 -8.53
C GLU A 119 -11.00 -19.71 -9.98
N VAL A 120 -10.02 -19.04 -10.60
CA VAL A 120 -9.59 -19.35 -11.97
C VAL A 120 -8.99 -20.75 -12.08
N VAL A 121 -8.26 -21.22 -11.06
CA VAL A 121 -7.71 -22.59 -11.02
C VAL A 121 -8.83 -23.62 -10.97
N VAL A 122 -9.88 -23.37 -10.17
CA VAL A 122 -11.06 -24.24 -10.09
C VAL A 122 -11.76 -24.31 -11.45
N ASP A 123 -12.03 -23.17 -12.08
CA ASP A 123 -12.68 -23.11 -13.41
C ASP A 123 -11.84 -23.86 -14.46
N GLN A 124 -10.53 -23.67 -14.46
CA GLN A 124 -9.62 -24.33 -15.38
C GLN A 124 -9.60 -25.86 -15.16
N TYR A 125 -9.77 -26.32 -13.91
CA TYR A 125 -9.90 -27.74 -13.57
C TYR A 125 -11.17 -28.37 -14.12
N ASP A 126 -12.29 -27.65 -14.09
CA ASP A 126 -13.52 -28.12 -14.70
C ASP A 126 -13.40 -28.22 -16.23
N VAL A 127 -12.78 -27.24 -16.87
CA VAL A 127 -12.49 -27.28 -18.32
C VAL A 127 -11.60 -28.46 -18.67
N PHE A 128 -10.55 -28.71 -17.90
CA PHE A 128 -9.66 -29.86 -18.07
C PHE A 128 -10.44 -31.18 -17.96
N ARG A 129 -11.27 -31.32 -16.92
CA ARG A 129 -12.08 -32.52 -16.69
C ARG A 129 -13.05 -32.77 -17.84
N ALA A 130 -13.74 -31.74 -18.31
CA ALA A 130 -14.65 -31.82 -19.44
C ALA A 130 -13.91 -32.22 -20.74
N THR A 131 -12.79 -31.57 -21.03
CA THR A 131 -11.97 -31.87 -22.22
C THR A 131 -11.44 -33.30 -22.19
N ARG A 132 -10.97 -33.76 -21.02
CA ARG A 132 -10.52 -35.15 -20.84
C ARG A 132 -11.65 -36.15 -21.09
N ALA A 133 -12.87 -35.88 -20.61
CA ALA A 133 -14.02 -36.74 -20.87
C ALA A 133 -14.37 -36.79 -22.36
N GLN A 134 -14.29 -35.65 -23.07
CA GLN A 134 -14.50 -35.58 -24.52
C GLN A 134 -13.46 -36.40 -25.30
N VAL A 135 -12.18 -36.33 -24.93
CA VAL A 135 -11.13 -37.17 -25.53
C VAL A 135 -11.45 -38.66 -25.38
N GLN A 136 -11.88 -39.10 -24.19
CA GLN A 136 -12.24 -40.49 -23.97
C GLN A 136 -13.46 -40.92 -24.79
N ALA A 137 -14.48 -40.06 -24.87
CA ALA A 137 -15.65 -40.31 -25.72
C ALA A 137 -15.27 -40.43 -27.21
N ALA A 138 -14.38 -39.57 -27.71
CA ALA A 138 -13.87 -39.61 -29.08
C ALA A 138 -13.10 -40.92 -29.35
N ARG A 139 -12.22 -41.33 -28.43
CA ARG A 139 -11.51 -42.62 -28.51
C ARG A 139 -12.46 -43.80 -28.58
N HIS A 140 -13.49 -43.84 -27.75
CA HIS A 140 -14.51 -44.88 -27.80
C HIS A 140 -15.34 -44.84 -29.10
N ALA A 141 -15.65 -43.66 -29.63
CA ALA A 141 -16.30 -43.53 -30.93
C ALA A 141 -15.43 -44.10 -32.06
N LYS A 142 -14.13 -43.76 -32.09
CA LYS A 142 -13.16 -44.31 -33.04
C LYS A 142 -13.08 -45.84 -32.93
N GLN A 143 -12.95 -46.37 -31.72
CA GLN A 143 -12.94 -47.82 -31.46
C GLN A 143 -14.20 -48.50 -31.96
N ARG A 144 -15.40 -47.94 -31.74
CA ARG A 144 -16.65 -48.52 -32.26
C ARG A 144 -16.65 -48.61 -33.78
N ILE A 145 -16.15 -47.59 -34.48
CA ILE A 145 -16.05 -47.63 -35.95
C ILE A 145 -15.06 -48.72 -36.39
N LEU A 146 -13.92 -48.86 -35.72
CA LEU A 146 -12.96 -49.93 -36.00
C LEU A 146 -13.56 -51.33 -35.82
N HIS A 147 -14.32 -51.55 -34.74
CA HIS A 147 -15.03 -52.82 -34.53
C HIS A 147 -16.09 -53.08 -35.62
N GLN A 148 -16.80 -52.05 -36.07
CA GLN A 148 -17.74 -52.16 -37.19
C GLN A 148 -17.02 -52.55 -38.50
N ILE A 149 -15.86 -51.94 -38.78
CA ILE A 149 -15.05 -52.30 -39.94
C ILE A 149 -14.61 -53.76 -39.87
N ALA A 150 -14.08 -54.21 -38.72
CA ALA A 150 -13.67 -55.60 -38.53
C ALA A 150 -14.84 -56.57 -38.76
N ALA A 151 -16.01 -56.28 -38.19
CA ALA A 151 -17.20 -57.10 -38.40
C ALA A 151 -17.66 -57.19 -39.86
N VAL A 152 -17.51 -56.13 -40.65
CA VAL A 152 -17.82 -56.16 -42.09
C VAL A 152 -16.78 -56.99 -42.87
N VAL A 153 -15.50 -56.90 -42.50
CA VAL A 153 -14.41 -57.66 -43.13
C VAL A 153 -14.53 -59.15 -42.84
N ASP A 154 -14.87 -59.52 -41.60
CA ASP A 154 -14.99 -60.92 -41.17
C ASP A 154 -16.33 -61.57 -41.61
N SER A 155 -17.25 -60.79 -42.18
CA SER A 155 -18.54 -61.30 -42.65
C SER A 155 -18.39 -62.03 -44.00
N PRO A 156 -18.97 -63.23 -44.17
CA PRO A 156 -18.97 -63.93 -45.46
C PRO A 156 -19.67 -63.15 -46.58
N ASP A 157 -20.58 -62.23 -46.22
CA ASP A 157 -21.30 -61.33 -47.14
C ASP A 157 -20.79 -59.88 -47.07
N GLY A 158 -19.51 -59.67 -46.70
CA GLY A 158 -18.91 -58.34 -46.53
C GLY A 158 -19.16 -57.39 -47.70
N SER A 159 -19.74 -56.21 -47.42
CA SER A 159 -20.08 -55.20 -48.44
C SER A 159 -18.99 -54.15 -48.60
N VAL A 160 -18.46 -54.00 -49.82
CA VAL A 160 -17.50 -52.94 -50.19
C VAL A 160 -18.11 -51.55 -49.99
N GLU A 161 -19.41 -51.39 -50.22
CA GLU A 161 -20.13 -50.13 -50.01
C GLU A 161 -20.22 -49.78 -48.51
N ALA A 162 -20.43 -50.78 -47.65
CA ALA A 162 -20.41 -50.58 -46.21
C ALA A 162 -19.03 -50.11 -45.71
N LEU A 163 -17.95 -50.71 -46.23
CA LEU A 163 -16.57 -50.26 -45.95
C LEU A 163 -16.30 -48.84 -46.49
N ALA A 164 -16.74 -48.54 -47.71
CA ALA A 164 -16.60 -47.21 -48.30
C ALA A 164 -17.31 -46.11 -47.48
N SER A 165 -18.38 -46.45 -46.74
CA SER A 165 -19.05 -45.52 -45.82
C SER A 165 -18.36 -45.37 -44.45
N LEU A 166 -17.70 -46.42 -43.95
CA LEU A 166 -17.07 -46.45 -42.63
C LEU A 166 -15.69 -45.80 -42.61
N LEU A 167 -14.90 -45.96 -43.68
CA LEU A 167 -13.55 -45.39 -43.76
C LEU A 167 -13.52 -43.86 -43.62
N PRO A 168 -14.39 -43.07 -44.29
CA PRO A 168 -14.45 -41.62 -44.07
C PRO A 168 -14.92 -41.23 -42.67
N ARG A 169 -15.75 -42.07 -42.02
CA ARG A 169 -16.16 -41.84 -40.61
C ARG A 169 -15.01 -42.09 -39.65
N LEU A 170 -14.17 -43.09 -39.92
CA LEU A 170 -12.96 -43.35 -39.16
C LEU A 170 -11.97 -42.18 -39.27
N GLY A 171 -11.76 -41.66 -40.48
CA GLY A 171 -10.91 -40.49 -40.71
C GLY A 171 -11.34 -39.28 -39.88
N ARG A 172 -12.63 -38.91 -39.95
CA ARG A 172 -13.18 -37.83 -39.12
C ARG A 172 -13.06 -38.09 -37.63
N ALA A 173 -13.32 -39.31 -37.16
CA ALA A 173 -13.18 -39.65 -35.75
C ALA A 173 -11.72 -39.54 -35.26
N HIS A 174 -10.76 -39.86 -36.11
CA HIS A 174 -9.34 -39.67 -35.83
C HIS A 174 -8.95 -38.19 -35.74
N GLU A 175 -9.42 -37.36 -36.67
CA GLU A 175 -9.21 -35.91 -36.65
C GLU A 175 -9.80 -35.27 -35.39
N THR A 176 -11.06 -35.59 -35.05
CA THR A 176 -11.72 -35.09 -33.84
C THR A 176 -10.97 -35.48 -32.55
N GLU A 177 -10.47 -36.72 -32.45
CA GLU A 177 -9.65 -37.14 -31.32
C GLU A 177 -8.36 -36.31 -31.22
N ALA A 178 -7.64 -36.12 -32.33
CA ALA A 178 -6.41 -35.34 -32.37
C ALA A 178 -6.64 -33.87 -31.96
N GLU A 179 -7.74 -33.25 -32.44
CA GLU A 179 -8.14 -31.90 -32.05
C GLU A 179 -8.41 -31.76 -30.54
N LEU A 180 -9.14 -32.73 -29.98
CA LEU A 180 -9.44 -32.76 -28.54
C LEU A 180 -8.20 -33.03 -27.71
N GLU A 181 -7.26 -33.88 -28.18
CA GLU A 181 -5.98 -34.09 -27.53
C GLU A 181 -5.13 -32.82 -27.52
N MET A 182 -5.07 -32.08 -28.64
CA MET A 182 -4.42 -30.76 -28.66
C MET A 182 -5.09 -29.78 -27.70
N SER A 183 -6.42 -29.82 -27.59
CA SER A 183 -7.14 -29.00 -26.62
C SER A 183 -6.80 -29.37 -25.19
N LEU A 184 -6.70 -30.67 -24.89
CA LEU A 184 -6.28 -31.16 -23.59
C LEU A 184 -4.87 -30.67 -23.24
N TRP A 185 -3.93 -30.74 -24.20
CA TRP A 185 -2.57 -30.22 -24.01
C TRP A 185 -2.54 -28.72 -23.73
N ARG A 186 -3.38 -27.93 -24.42
CA ARG A 186 -3.54 -26.50 -24.11
C ARG A 186 -4.03 -26.28 -22.68
N THR A 187 -5.02 -27.07 -22.21
CA THR A 187 -5.51 -26.95 -20.83
C THR A 187 -4.44 -27.32 -19.80
N ILE A 188 -3.58 -28.30 -20.09
CA ILE A 188 -2.45 -28.68 -19.24
C ILE A 188 -1.44 -27.52 -19.15
N HIS A 189 -1.08 -26.93 -20.30
CA HIS A 189 -0.15 -25.81 -20.32
C HIS A 189 -0.66 -24.59 -19.55
N ASN A 190 -1.97 -24.33 -19.60
CA ASN A 190 -2.56 -23.27 -18.78
C ASN A 190 -2.38 -23.49 -17.28
N PHE A 191 -2.32 -24.75 -16.79
CA PHE A 191 -2.00 -25.00 -15.38
C PHE A 191 -0.56 -24.61 -15.03
N ASP A 192 0.40 -24.83 -15.92
CA ASP A 192 1.79 -24.43 -15.67
C ASP A 192 1.87 -22.89 -15.50
N ILE A 193 1.14 -22.17 -16.35
CA ILE A 193 1.03 -20.71 -16.27
C ILE A 193 0.35 -20.29 -14.97
N LEU A 194 -0.80 -20.88 -14.62
CA LEU A 194 -1.51 -20.57 -13.39
C LEU A 194 -0.67 -20.89 -12.15
N ALA A 195 0.04 -22.01 -12.12
CA ALA A 195 0.94 -22.37 -11.03
C ALA A 195 2.01 -21.29 -10.80
N TRP A 196 2.61 -20.80 -11.89
CA TRP A 196 3.55 -19.68 -11.81
C TRP A 196 2.91 -18.40 -11.26
N HIS A 197 1.70 -18.04 -11.72
CA HIS A 197 0.98 -16.87 -11.21
C HIS A 197 0.62 -17.00 -9.72
N THR A 198 0.21 -18.19 -9.29
CA THR A 198 -0.08 -18.50 -7.88
C THR A 198 1.16 -18.33 -7.01
N GLU A 199 2.34 -18.79 -7.44
CA GLU A 199 3.58 -18.58 -6.69
C GLU A 199 3.97 -17.10 -6.59
N ILE A 200 3.78 -16.33 -7.67
CA ILE A 200 3.97 -14.86 -7.62
C ILE A 200 2.99 -14.22 -6.62
N ALA A 201 1.71 -14.62 -6.63
CA ALA A 201 0.71 -14.06 -5.73
C ALA A 201 1.02 -14.38 -4.27
N LYS A 202 1.41 -15.62 -3.95
CA LYS A 202 1.89 -16.00 -2.60
C LYS A 202 3.08 -15.15 -2.15
N ALA A 203 4.09 -14.98 -3.01
CA ALA A 203 5.24 -14.16 -2.70
C ALA A 203 4.86 -12.68 -2.45
N ARG A 204 3.83 -12.15 -3.12
CA ARG A 204 3.30 -10.81 -2.86
C ARG A 204 2.60 -10.71 -1.50
N VAL A 205 1.83 -11.73 -1.12
CA VAL A 205 1.21 -11.82 0.21
C VAL A 205 2.29 -11.84 1.29
N GLU A 206 3.29 -12.73 1.16
CA GLU A 206 4.41 -12.81 2.10
C GLU A 206 5.18 -11.49 2.21
N ALA A 207 5.44 -10.82 1.09
CA ALA A 207 6.09 -9.51 1.08
C ALA A 207 5.24 -8.43 1.78
N ALA A 208 3.92 -8.46 1.59
CA ALA A 208 2.99 -7.55 2.26
C ALA A 208 2.92 -7.80 3.77
N GLU A 209 2.89 -9.08 4.20
CA GLU A 209 2.95 -9.47 5.61
C GLU A 209 4.26 -9.02 6.26
N ALA A 210 5.40 -9.28 5.61
CA ALA A 210 6.71 -8.86 6.09
C ALA A 210 6.80 -7.33 6.24
N ALA A 211 6.26 -6.58 5.28
CA ALA A 211 6.18 -5.12 5.36
C ALA A 211 5.27 -4.65 6.50
N LEU A 212 4.17 -5.35 6.77
CA LEU A 212 3.25 -5.04 7.85
C LEU A 212 3.89 -5.30 9.24
N GLN A 213 4.73 -6.32 9.37
CA GLN A 213 5.42 -6.65 10.62
C GLN A 213 6.36 -5.54 11.12
N VAL A 214 6.85 -4.67 10.23
CA VAL A 214 7.68 -3.52 10.59
C VAL A 214 6.91 -2.51 11.46
N TYR A 215 5.59 -2.45 11.32
CA TYR A 215 4.75 -1.50 12.05
C TYR A 215 4.03 -2.18 13.21
N PRO A 216 4.37 -1.84 14.47
CA PRO A 216 3.77 -2.49 15.62
C PRO A 216 2.27 -2.19 15.72
N VAL A 217 1.52 -3.15 16.26
CA VAL A 217 0.13 -2.91 16.69
C VAL A 217 0.20 -2.02 17.92
N LEU A 218 -0.31 -0.79 17.79
CA LEU A 218 -0.45 0.11 18.91
C LEU A 218 -1.79 -0.16 19.62
N PRO A 219 -1.87 0.04 20.95
CA PRO A 219 -3.14 -0.10 21.66
C PRO A 219 -4.24 0.78 21.08
N ASP A 220 -5.45 0.23 20.96
CA ASP A 220 -6.65 0.90 20.44
C ASP A 220 -7.22 1.98 21.37
N TYR A 221 -6.64 2.13 22.55
CA TYR A 221 -6.97 3.26 23.41
C TYR A 221 -6.42 4.52 22.73
N TRP A 222 -7.32 5.39 22.26
CA TRP A 222 -7.07 6.79 21.83
C TRP A 222 -6.69 7.12 20.35
N PRO A 223 -7.10 6.39 19.30
CA PRO A 223 -6.82 6.82 17.91
C PRO A 223 -7.43 8.19 17.57
N ASP A 224 -8.68 8.45 17.97
CA ASP A 224 -9.36 9.72 17.69
C ASP A 224 -8.77 10.90 18.49
N ALA A 225 -8.29 10.65 19.70
CA ALA A 225 -7.69 11.69 20.51
C ALA A 225 -6.27 12.04 20.06
N ASP A 226 -5.47 11.07 19.62
CA ASP A 226 -4.18 11.37 18.99
C ASP A 226 -4.40 12.18 17.71
N ALA A 227 -5.36 11.80 16.86
CA ALA A 227 -5.69 12.54 15.65
C ALA A 227 -6.19 13.96 15.95
N GLN A 228 -7.06 14.12 16.95
CA GLN A 228 -7.51 15.45 17.38
C GLN A 228 -6.37 16.30 17.93
N LEU A 229 -5.52 15.72 18.79
CA LEU A 229 -4.38 16.40 19.38
C LEU A 229 -3.38 16.85 18.29
N VAL A 230 -3.15 16.02 17.27
CA VAL A 230 -2.33 16.36 16.10
C VAL A 230 -2.94 17.51 15.29
N ARG A 231 -4.27 17.51 15.08
CA ARG A 231 -4.97 18.61 14.38
C ARG A 231 -4.88 19.92 15.16
N ASP A 232 -5.13 19.88 16.46
CA ASP A 232 -5.03 21.05 17.34
C ASP A 232 -3.59 21.58 17.41
N ALA A 233 -2.62 20.67 17.46
CA ALA A 233 -1.20 21.01 17.39
C ALA A 233 -0.82 21.66 16.06
N ALA A 234 -1.32 21.16 14.94
CA ALA A 234 -1.07 21.75 13.63
C ALA A 234 -1.59 23.19 13.53
N ALA A 235 -2.82 23.44 13.98
CA ALA A 235 -3.39 24.78 14.00
C ALA A 235 -2.57 25.75 14.86
N ARG A 236 -2.17 25.31 16.07
CA ARG A 236 -1.34 26.11 16.98
C ARG A 236 0.07 26.34 16.44
N PHE A 237 0.62 25.37 15.71
CA PHE A 237 1.90 25.50 15.02
C PHE A 237 1.83 26.59 13.95
N GLU A 238 0.84 26.55 13.06
CA GLU A 238 0.66 27.53 11.98
C GLU A 238 0.45 28.96 12.52
N GLU A 239 -0.35 29.09 13.58
CA GLU A 239 -0.54 30.38 14.26
C GLU A 239 0.78 30.91 14.83
N SER A 240 1.51 30.08 15.58
CA SER A 240 2.74 30.47 16.27
C SER A 240 3.88 30.77 15.29
N GLU A 241 4.03 29.95 14.25
CA GLU A 241 5.00 30.16 13.17
C GLU A 241 4.68 31.46 12.41
N GLY A 242 3.39 31.73 12.16
CA GLY A 242 2.93 32.99 11.57
C GLY A 242 3.27 34.22 12.42
N VAL A 243 3.18 34.12 13.75
CA VAL A 243 3.62 35.18 14.67
C VAL A 243 5.12 35.44 14.53
N LEU A 244 5.95 34.38 14.55
CA LEU A 244 7.40 34.53 14.43
C LEU A 244 7.81 35.12 13.08
N ARG A 245 7.19 34.67 11.98
CA ARG A 245 7.45 35.21 10.64
C ARG A 245 7.10 36.69 10.52
N ARG A 246 5.98 37.14 11.11
CA ARG A 246 5.59 38.56 11.11
C ARG A 246 6.53 39.42 11.96
N PHE A 247 6.97 38.89 13.11
CA PHE A 247 7.92 39.58 13.97
C PHE A 247 9.29 39.77 13.30
N MET A 248 9.78 38.74 12.60
CA MET A 248 11.07 38.74 11.90
C MET A 248 11.02 39.34 10.48
N ALA A 249 9.85 39.81 10.03
CA ALA A 249 9.72 40.44 8.72
C ALA A 249 10.45 41.80 8.71
N PRO A 250 11.10 42.15 7.58
CA PRO A 250 11.78 43.44 7.42
C PRO A 250 10.81 44.63 7.49
#